data_AF-A0A7V3D3D3-F1
#
_entry.id   AF-A0A7V3D3D3-F1
#
_cell.length_a   1.000
_cell.length_b   1.000
_cell.length_c   1.000
_cell.angle_alpha   90.00
_cell.angle_beta   90.00
_cell.angle_gamma   90.00
#
_symmetry.space_group_name_H-M   'P 1'
#
loop_
_entity.id
_entity.type
_entity.pdbx_description
1 polymer ?
#
loop_
_entity_poly.entity_id
_entity_poly.type
_entity_poly.pdbx_seq_one_letter_code
_entity_poly.pdbx_strand_id
1 'polypeptide(L)'
;MVARGEYDRMTCNLMQRLVAVSTVLDVTFPESTAWRKKLQEEDELRANRLVSLFGAPPSIPIAPKASPARYLFPPKPTAFQHADNHVGRNDPCPCGSGKKFKRCCLSRGK
;
A
#
# COMPACT_ATOMS: atom_id res chain seq x y z
N MET A 1 12.08 32.25 -14.49
CA MET A 1 13.29 32.62 -13.72
C MET A 1 13.19 31.92 -12.37
N VAL A 2 14.26 31.21 -12.03
CA VAL A 2 14.26 29.90 -11.34
C VAL A 2 13.81 29.98 -9.88
N ALA A 3 12.96 29.05 -9.42
CA ALA A 3 12.92 28.68 -8.00
C ALA A 3 13.19 27.17 -7.89
N ARG A 4 14.40 26.87 -7.46
CA ARG A 4 15.01 25.55 -7.36
C ARG A 4 14.19 24.66 -6.42
N GLY A 5 13.94 23.42 -6.86
CA GLY A 5 13.67 22.31 -5.95
C GLY A 5 12.25 21.74 -6.05
N GLU A 6 11.92 21.13 -7.19
CA GLU A 6 10.95 20.03 -7.21
C GLU A 6 11.51 18.87 -6.36
N TYR A 7 11.32 18.95 -5.05
CA TYR A 7 11.51 17.80 -4.16
C TYR A 7 10.15 17.18 -3.89
N ASP A 8 9.57 16.57 -4.90
CA ASP A 8 8.45 15.67 -4.69
C ASP A 8 8.72 14.33 -5.39
N ARG A 9 8.38 13.26 -4.71
CA ARG A 9 7.95 12.07 -5.43
C ARG A 9 6.66 11.44 -4.91
N MET A 10 6.20 11.76 -3.69
CA MET A 10 4.78 11.67 -3.25
C MET A 10 4.56 12.11 -1.77
N THR A 11 5.13 13.21 -1.26
CA THR A 11 5.05 13.72 0.15
C THR A 11 6.09 13.25 1.20
N CYS A 12 7.37 13.50 0.95
CA CYS A 12 8.36 13.58 2.04
C CYS A 12 9.03 14.96 2.03
N ASN A 13 8.56 15.87 2.88
CA ASN A 13 9.08 17.23 3.02
C ASN A 13 10.56 17.17 3.45
N LEU A 14 11.44 17.99 2.86
CA LEU A 14 12.86 18.09 3.21
C LEU A 14 13.07 18.20 4.73
N MET A 15 12.18 18.92 5.41
CA MET A 15 12.17 19.06 6.87
C MET A 15 11.97 17.72 7.59
N GLN A 16 11.09 16.84 7.11
CA GLN A 16 10.88 15.51 7.68
C GLN A 16 12.15 14.65 7.56
N ARG A 17 12.87 14.76 6.44
CA ARG A 17 14.11 14.02 6.22
C ARG A 17 15.23 14.52 7.13
N LEU A 18 15.37 15.84 7.28
CA LEU A 18 16.37 16.44 8.17
C LEU A 18 16.10 16.06 9.64
N VAL A 19 14.84 16.11 10.07
CA VAL A 19 14.45 15.64 11.41
C VAL A 19 14.75 14.15 11.58
N ALA A 20 14.37 13.29 10.63
CA ALA A 20 14.65 11.85 10.70
C ALA A 20 16.16 11.54 10.77
N VAL A 21 16.97 12.19 9.94
CA VAL A 21 18.43 12.00 9.96
C VAL A 21 19.03 12.48 11.28
N SER A 22 18.58 13.61 11.82
CA SER A 22 19.03 14.11 13.12
C SER A 22 18.74 13.12 14.26
N THR A 23 17.58 12.44 14.22
CA THR A 23 17.21 11.42 15.22
C THR A 23 18.01 10.13 15.08
N VAL A 24 18.36 9.74 13.85
CA VAL A 24 19.15 8.52 13.59
C VAL A 24 20.62 8.71 13.96
N LEU A 25 21.13 9.92 13.79
CA LEU A 25 22.54 10.25 14.04
C LEU A 25 22.79 10.88 15.43
N ASP A 26 21.76 10.99 16.28
CA ASP A 26 21.80 11.67 17.59
C ASP A 26 22.42 13.08 17.55
N VAL A 27 22.20 13.81 16.44
CA VAL A 27 22.67 15.19 16.28
C VAL A 27 21.55 16.14 16.69
N THR A 28 21.76 16.89 17.77
CA THR A 28 20.78 17.86 18.25
C THR A 28 21.03 19.25 17.66
N PHE A 29 20.16 19.69 16.74
CA PHE A 29 20.13 21.08 16.29
C PHE A 29 19.19 21.90 17.19
N PRO A 30 19.56 23.12 17.62
CA PRO A 30 18.68 23.97 18.43
C PRO A 30 17.30 24.20 17.77
N GLU A 31 17.31 24.36 16.44
CA GLU A 31 16.13 24.59 15.61
C GLU A 31 15.29 23.33 15.37
N SER A 32 15.83 22.13 15.66
CA SER A 32 15.12 20.86 15.42
C SER A 32 13.84 20.73 16.24
N THR A 33 13.78 21.38 17.40
CA THR A 33 12.58 21.40 18.25
C THR A 33 11.43 22.16 17.60
N ALA A 34 11.72 23.31 17.00
CA ALA A 34 10.75 24.10 16.25
C ALA A 34 10.27 23.37 14.99
N TRP A 35 11.19 22.70 14.29
CA TRP A 35 10.86 21.90 13.11
C TRP A 35 9.96 20.71 13.44
N ARG A 36 10.23 20.00 14.55
CA ARG A 36 9.36 18.91 15.03
C ARG A 36 7.96 19.41 15.34
N LYS A 37 7.82 20.53 16.05
CA LYS A 37 6.51 21.12 16.36
C LYS A 37 5.73 21.47 15.10
N LYS A 38 6.38 22.12 14.13
CA LYS A 38 5.75 22.49 12.85
C LYS A 38 5.27 21.26 12.06
N LEU A 39 6.07 20.19 12.05
CA LEU A 39 5.68 18.94 11.41
C LEU A 39 4.52 18.24 12.14
N GLN A 40 4.52 18.24 13.47
CA GLN A 40 3.40 17.72 14.26
C GLN A 40 2.10 18.46 13.97
N GLU A 41 2.14 19.79 13.94
CA GLU A 41 0.96 20.61 13.63
C GLU A 41 0.44 20.37 12.20
N GLU A 42 1.34 20.27 11.20
CA GLU A 42 0.94 19.91 9.84
C GLU A 42 0.33 18.50 9.75
N ASP A 43 0.92 17.53 10.44
CA ASP A 43 0.45 16.14 10.45
C ASP A 43 -0.88 16.01 11.19
N GLU A 44 -1.09 16.75 12.27
CA GLU A 44 -2.37 16.88 12.97
C GLU A 44 -3.44 17.49 12.06
N LEU A 45 -3.11 18.56 11.32
CA LEU A 45 -4.03 19.18 10.37
C LEU A 45 -4.40 18.21 9.23
N ARG A 46 -3.41 17.47 8.70
CA ARG A 46 -3.64 16.42 7.69
C ARG A 46 -4.51 15.30 8.25
N ALA A 47 -4.23 14.82 9.46
CA ALA A 47 -5.00 13.78 10.13
C ALA A 47 -6.45 14.23 10.36
N ASN A 48 -6.66 15.44 10.88
CA ASN A 48 -7.99 16.02 11.08
C ASN A 48 -8.76 16.16 9.76
N ARG A 49 -8.08 16.54 8.67
CA ARG A 49 -8.67 16.60 7.33
C ARG A 49 -9.05 15.22 6.80
N LEU A 50 -8.23 14.20 7.04
CA LEU A 50 -8.56 12.83 6.64
C LEU A 50 -9.75 12.29 7.45
N VAL A 51 -9.76 12.53 8.76
CA VAL A 51 -10.87 12.13 9.64
C VAL A 51 -12.17 12.85 9.25
N SER A 52 -12.12 14.12 8.85
CA SER A 52 -13.32 14.85 8.42
C SER A 52 -13.88 14.37 7.07
N LEU A 53 -13.01 13.92 6.15
CA LEU A 53 -13.42 13.43 4.83
C LEU A 53 -13.85 11.96 4.82
N PHE A 54 -13.18 11.11 5.60
CA PHE A 54 -13.33 9.65 5.54
C PHE A 54 -13.80 9.01 6.86
N GLY A 55 -14.01 9.81 7.91
CA GLY A 55 -14.28 9.31 9.25
C GLY A 55 -13.01 8.84 9.98
N ALA A 56 -13.14 8.55 11.27
CA ALA A 56 -12.04 7.95 12.02
C ALA A 56 -11.73 6.55 11.45
N PRO A 57 -10.46 6.20 11.19
CA PRO A 57 -10.12 4.87 10.72
C PRO A 57 -10.61 3.84 11.75
N PRO A 58 -11.18 2.71 11.31
CA PRO A 58 -11.58 1.65 12.23
C PRO A 58 -10.34 1.22 13.02
N SER A 59 -10.50 1.01 14.33
CA SER A 59 -9.47 0.43 15.17
C SER A 59 -9.28 -1.03 14.76
N ILE A 60 -8.48 -1.27 13.72
CA ILE A 60 -8.13 -2.62 13.30
C ILE A 60 -7.24 -3.17 14.41
N PRO A 61 -7.63 -4.26 15.11
CA PRO A 61 -6.73 -4.91 16.04
C PRO A 61 -5.49 -5.33 15.25
N ILE A 62 -4.35 -4.71 15.57
CA ILE A 62 -3.07 -5.05 14.96
C ILE A 62 -2.85 -6.52 15.31
N ALA A 63 -3.04 -7.40 14.31
CA ALA A 63 -2.80 -8.81 14.47
C ALA A 63 -1.39 -9.00 15.05
N PRO A 64 -1.19 -9.93 16.00
CA PRO A 64 0.12 -10.14 16.61
C PRO A 64 1.14 -10.34 15.50
N LYS A 65 2.20 -9.51 15.53
CA LYS A 65 3.24 -9.44 14.50
C LYS A 65 3.61 -10.87 14.11
N ALA A 66 3.37 -11.20 12.84
CA ALA A 66 3.70 -12.49 12.32
C ALA A 66 5.18 -12.79 12.60
N SER A 67 5.46 -13.96 13.20
CA SER A 67 6.84 -14.41 13.49
C SER A 67 7.78 -14.11 12.32
N PRO A 68 8.98 -13.55 12.53
CA PRO A 68 9.87 -13.05 11.47
C PRO A 68 10.15 -14.08 10.37
N ALA A 69 10.10 -15.38 10.69
CA ALA A 69 10.21 -16.47 9.73
C ALA A 69 9.17 -16.42 8.58
N ARG A 70 7.97 -15.87 8.82
CA ARG A 70 6.91 -15.71 7.81
C ARG A 70 7.27 -14.70 6.72
N TYR A 71 8.24 -13.81 6.97
CA TYR A 71 8.73 -12.86 5.97
C TYR A 71 9.81 -13.44 5.05
N LEU A 72 10.60 -14.40 5.53
CA LEU A 72 11.60 -15.07 4.68
C LEU A 72 10.96 -16.01 3.66
N PHE A 73 9.80 -16.58 4.01
CA PHE A 73 9.04 -17.47 3.14
C PHE A 73 7.55 -17.10 3.22
N PRO A 74 7.09 -16.07 2.49
CA PRO A 74 5.66 -15.83 2.39
C PRO A 74 5.00 -17.09 1.83
N PRO A 75 3.93 -17.61 2.47
CA PRO A 75 3.18 -18.71 1.88
C PRO A 75 2.72 -18.25 0.50
N LYS A 76 2.91 -19.10 -0.51
CA LYS A 76 2.39 -18.82 -1.86
C LYS A 76 0.89 -18.52 -1.69
N PRO A 77 0.38 -17.39 -2.21
CA PRO A 77 -1.05 -17.11 -2.12
C PRO A 77 -1.78 -18.29 -2.74
N THR A 78 -2.60 -18.96 -1.95
CA THR A 78 -3.50 -19.99 -2.48
C THR A 78 -4.40 -19.33 -3.49
N ALA A 79 -4.52 -19.91 -4.68
CA ALA A 79 -5.42 -19.40 -5.70
C ALA A 79 -6.83 -19.30 -5.09
N PHE A 80 -7.44 -18.11 -5.18
CA PHE A 80 -8.84 -17.92 -4.79
C PHE A 80 -9.69 -18.85 -5.64
N GLN A 81 -10.26 -19.88 -5.02
CA GLN A 81 -11.22 -20.75 -5.69
C GLN A 81 -12.58 -20.07 -5.58
N HIS A 82 -13.14 -19.66 -6.72
CA HIS A 82 -14.52 -19.21 -6.77
C HIS A 82 -15.42 -20.38 -6.36
N ALA A 83 -16.36 -20.14 -5.45
CA ALA A 83 -17.31 -21.16 -4.99
C ALA A 83 -18.25 -21.64 -6.11
N ASP A 84 -18.37 -20.85 -7.18
CA ASP A 84 -19.14 -21.19 -8.35
C ASP A 84 -18.31 -22.08 -9.29
N ASN A 85 -18.87 -23.23 -9.69
CA ASN A 85 -18.31 -24.20 -10.65
C ASN A 85 -18.14 -23.63 -12.09
N HIS A 86 -17.93 -22.33 -12.24
CA HIS A 86 -17.71 -21.70 -13.52
C HIS A 86 -16.33 -22.09 -14.06
N VAL A 87 -16.33 -22.70 -15.25
CA VAL A 87 -15.11 -23.02 -15.99
C VAL A 87 -14.33 -21.73 -16.21
N GLY A 88 -13.09 -21.69 -15.71
CA GLY A 88 -12.23 -20.53 -15.87
C GLY A 88 -11.95 -20.25 -17.34
N ARG A 89 -11.87 -18.98 -17.70
CA ARG A 89 -11.65 -18.52 -19.09
C ARG A 89 -10.43 -19.20 -19.75
N ASN A 90 -9.42 -19.58 -18.97
CA ASN A 90 -8.20 -20.22 -19.46
C ASN A 90 -8.16 -21.75 -19.34
N ASP A 91 -9.14 -22.37 -18.68
CA ASP A 91 -9.21 -23.81 -18.46
C ASP A 91 -9.52 -24.57 -19.76
N PRO A 92 -9.19 -25.87 -19.84
CA PRO A 92 -9.60 -26.70 -20.98
C PRO A 92 -11.12 -26.66 -21.17
N CYS A 93 -11.57 -26.54 -22.42
CA CYS A 93 -12.99 -26.48 -22.74
C CYS A 93 -13.69 -27.80 -22.38
N PRO A 94 -14.82 -27.78 -21.62
CA PRO A 94 -15.58 -28.98 -21.28
C PRO A 94 -16.23 -29.65 -22.51
N CYS A 95 -16.23 -28.98 -23.65
CA CYS A 95 -16.71 -29.49 -24.94
C CYS A 95 -15.79 -30.54 -25.60
N GLY A 96 -14.66 -30.90 -24.98
CA GLY A 96 -13.75 -31.93 -25.49
C GLY A 96 -12.86 -31.48 -26.66
N SER A 97 -12.82 -30.18 -26.99
CA SER A 97 -12.07 -29.67 -28.14
C SER A 97 -10.55 -29.57 -27.93
N GLY A 98 -10.07 -29.78 -26.70
CA GLY A 98 -8.66 -29.59 -26.31
C GLY A 98 -8.20 -28.13 -26.29
N LYS A 99 -9.08 -27.16 -26.59
CA LYS A 99 -8.77 -25.71 -26.61
C LYS A 99 -9.15 -25.06 -25.28
N LYS A 100 -8.48 -23.95 -24.91
CA LYS A 100 -8.88 -23.12 -23.76
C LYS A 100 -10.31 -22.61 -23.93
N PHE A 101 -11.11 -22.57 -22.85
CA PHE A 101 -12.53 -22.18 -22.87
C PHE A 101 -12.76 -20.84 -23.60
N LYS A 102 -11.88 -19.85 -23.39
CA LYS A 102 -11.92 -18.54 -24.08
C LYS A 102 -11.79 -18.57 -25.60
N ARG A 103 -11.18 -19.61 -26.15
CA ARG A 103 -10.95 -19.81 -27.59
C ARG A 103 -11.87 -20.88 -28.18
N CYS A 104 -12.83 -21.37 -27.38
CA CYS A 104 -13.76 -22.40 -27.81
C CYS A 104 -15.22 -21.99 -27.54
N CYS A 105 -15.84 -22.48 -26.46
CA CYS A 105 -17.25 -22.23 -26.19
C CYS A 105 -17.53 -20.76 -25.88
N LEU A 106 -16.66 -20.09 -25.12
CA LEU A 106 -16.83 -18.66 -24.81
C LEU A 106 -16.80 -17.77 -26.06
N SER A 107 -15.94 -18.08 -27.03
CA SER A 107 -15.90 -17.37 -28.31
C SER A 107 -17.04 -17.75 -29.26
N ARG A 108 -17.69 -18.89 -29.01
CA ARG A 108 -18.81 -19.41 -29.79
C ARG A 108 -20.17 -19.10 -29.14
N GLY A 109 -20.20 -18.31 -28.07
CA GLY A 109 -21.43 -17.95 -27.34
C GLY A 109 -22.15 -19.12 -26.68
N LYS A 110 -21.42 -20.19 -26.35
CA LYS A 110 -21.93 -21.36 -25.60
C LYS A 110 -21.43 -21.34 -24.16
#